data_AF-A0AA35TI92-F1
#
_entry.id   AF-A0AA35TI92-F1
#
_cell.length_a   1.000
_cell.length_b   1.000
_cell.length_c   1.000
_cell.angle_alpha   90.00
_cell.angle_beta   90.00
_cell.angle_gamma   90.00
#
_symmetry.space_group_name_H-M   'P 1'
#
loop_
_entity.id
_entity.type
_entity.pdbx_description
1 polymer ?
#
loop_
_entity_poly.entity_id
_entity_poly.type
_entity_poly.pdbx_seq_one_letter_code
_entity_poly.pdbx_strand_id
1 'polypeptide(L)'
;MNYLVTYRPLVRNGRGKVAIARYGLAPYVDDSCRREPDFEAVFPSITGICRGAKFAPRLSVSDTVVYLTVKGKYPDYRVGHWRLTAVLQVVNRFESHGDAAAWYRERGLEVPRNCMVPGNPPLPMDQTANPHNYSNVRIWDAVYRRRVSKHSVFLACESLFRELHDPPVVTSEMLMEWFGRIPGTQTPPLISDQQYRCLAALAGIE
;
A
#
# COMPACT_ATOMS: atom_id res chain seq x y z
N MET A 1 15.80 3.74 -7.61
CA MET A 1 15.48 5.04 -6.98
C MET A 1 14.65 4.80 -5.71
N ASN A 2 14.50 5.80 -4.83
CA ASN A 2 13.74 5.68 -3.58
C ASN A 2 12.50 6.57 -3.61
N TYR A 3 11.33 6.02 -3.28
CA TYR A 3 10.06 6.75 -3.23
C TYR A 3 9.42 6.67 -1.84
N LEU A 4 8.71 7.74 -1.45
CA LEU A 4 7.90 7.77 -0.23
C LEU A 4 6.41 7.85 -0.57
N VAL A 5 5.62 6.93 -0.01
CA VAL A 5 4.18 6.84 -0.26
C VAL A 5 3.44 6.80 1.07
N THR A 6 2.28 7.46 1.13
CA THR A 6 1.32 7.20 2.20
C THR A 6 0.15 6.36 1.72
N TYR A 7 -0.51 5.60 2.58
CA TYR A 7 -1.78 4.94 2.28
C TYR A 7 -2.70 4.99 3.50
N ARG A 8 -3.96 4.58 3.33
CA ARG A 8 -4.94 4.61 4.42
C ARG A 8 -5.04 3.22 5.02
N PRO A 9 -4.65 3.01 6.29
CA PRO A 9 -4.74 1.70 6.90
C PRO A 9 -6.17 1.41 7.39
N LEU A 10 -6.51 0.13 7.51
CA LEU A 10 -7.81 -0.35 7.96
C LEU A 10 -8.17 0.20 9.35
N VAL A 11 -7.23 0.21 10.30
CA VAL A 11 -7.42 0.68 11.69
C VAL A 11 -7.83 2.16 11.81
N ARG A 12 -7.70 2.95 10.74
CA ARG A 12 -7.92 4.40 10.72
C ARG A 12 -9.33 4.83 11.17
N ASN A 13 -10.36 4.02 10.94
CA ASN A 13 -11.74 4.38 11.29
C ASN A 13 -12.51 3.26 12.00
N GLY A 14 -13.70 3.58 12.51
CA GLY A 14 -14.52 2.64 13.26
C GLY A 14 -14.93 1.39 12.47
N ARG A 15 -15.23 1.53 11.17
CA ARG A 15 -15.59 0.39 10.31
C ARG A 15 -14.43 -0.59 10.17
N GLY A 16 -13.23 -0.08 9.89
CA GLY A 16 -12.06 -0.93 9.78
C GLY A 16 -11.69 -1.59 11.12
N LYS A 17 -11.86 -0.90 12.26
CA LYS A 17 -11.71 -1.52 13.59
C LYS A 17 -12.70 -2.68 13.82
N VAL A 18 -13.95 -2.54 13.38
CA VAL A 18 -14.93 -3.64 13.42
C VAL A 18 -14.49 -4.80 12.51
N ALA A 19 -14.01 -4.51 11.29
CA ALA A 19 -13.50 -5.51 10.37
C ALA A 19 -12.30 -6.28 10.97
N ILE A 20 -11.35 -5.57 11.59
CA ILE A 20 -10.20 -6.15 12.29
C ILE A 20 -10.66 -7.10 13.39
N ALA A 21 -11.55 -6.65 14.27
CA ALA A 21 -12.03 -7.46 15.39
C ALA A 21 -12.82 -8.69 14.93
N ARG A 22 -13.63 -8.56 13.87
CA ARG A 22 -14.49 -9.64 13.37
C ARG A 22 -13.74 -10.70 12.57
N TYR A 23 -12.74 -10.29 11.79
CA TYR A 23 -12.08 -11.14 10.80
C TYR A 23 -10.61 -11.42 11.11
N GLY A 24 -10.06 -10.89 12.22
CA GLY A 24 -8.66 -11.08 12.58
C GLY A 24 -7.67 -10.43 11.62
N LEU A 25 -8.09 -9.36 10.91
CA LEU A 25 -7.26 -8.70 9.91
C LEU A 25 -6.15 -7.88 10.58
N ALA A 26 -4.96 -7.85 9.95
CA ALA A 26 -3.87 -7.02 10.44
C ALA A 26 -4.26 -5.52 10.41
N PRO A 27 -4.10 -4.76 11.52
CA PRO A 27 -4.60 -3.38 11.63
C PRO A 27 -4.13 -2.42 10.54
N TYR A 28 -2.91 -2.63 10.04
CA TYR A 28 -2.25 -1.73 9.11
C TYR A 28 -2.28 -2.21 7.66
N VAL A 29 -3.12 -3.17 7.28
CA VAL A 29 -3.41 -3.41 5.84
C VAL A 29 -4.15 -2.22 5.22
N ASP A 30 -4.09 -2.08 3.90
CA ASP A 30 -4.81 -1.02 3.17
C ASP A 30 -6.33 -1.10 3.36
N ASP A 31 -7.00 0.04 3.44
CA ASP A 31 -8.41 0.14 3.83
C ASP A 31 -9.42 -0.15 2.72
N SER A 32 -8.94 -0.45 1.50
CA SER A 32 -9.77 -0.62 0.30
C SER A 32 -10.26 -2.05 0.04
N CYS A 33 -11.27 -2.18 -0.83
CA CYS A 33 -11.75 -3.49 -1.30
C CYS A 33 -10.77 -4.21 -2.25
N ARG A 34 -9.76 -3.49 -2.74
CA ARG A 34 -8.67 -3.96 -3.59
C ARG A 34 -7.38 -3.40 -3.00
N ARG A 35 -6.90 -4.02 -1.92
CA ARG A 35 -5.74 -3.57 -1.12
C ARG A 35 -4.68 -2.90 -2.00
N GLU A 36 -4.45 -1.59 -1.84
CA GLU A 36 -3.51 -0.84 -2.69
C GLU A 36 -2.56 0.05 -1.86
N PRO A 37 -1.31 -0.39 -1.62
CA PRO A 37 -0.72 -1.63 -2.13
C PRO A 37 -1.32 -2.87 -1.45
N ASP A 38 -1.13 -4.04 -2.07
CA ASP A 38 -1.42 -5.30 -1.42
C ASP A 38 -0.16 -5.78 -0.71
N PHE A 39 -0.16 -5.66 0.63
CA PHE A 39 0.94 -6.12 1.46
C PHE A 39 0.84 -7.61 1.83
N GLU A 40 -0.32 -8.25 1.62
CA GLU A 40 -0.64 -9.55 2.19
C GLU A 40 -0.11 -10.70 1.31
N ALA A 41 0.13 -10.43 0.02
CA ALA A 41 0.76 -11.38 -0.90
C ALA A 41 2.23 -11.70 -0.55
N VAL A 42 2.70 -12.87 -1.01
CA VAL A 42 4.11 -13.29 -0.87
C VAL A 42 5.06 -12.30 -1.54
N PHE A 43 4.72 -11.88 -2.76
CA PHE A 43 5.29 -10.69 -3.39
C PHE A 43 4.24 -9.58 -3.28
N PRO A 44 4.42 -8.60 -2.39
CA PRO A 44 3.52 -7.45 -2.33
C PRO A 44 3.39 -6.74 -3.68
N SER A 45 2.25 -6.13 -3.93
CA SER A 45 1.99 -5.52 -5.24
C SER A 45 1.57 -4.06 -5.16
N ILE A 46 2.00 -3.32 -6.17
CA ILE A 46 1.68 -1.90 -6.38
C ILE A 46 1.06 -1.77 -7.77
N THR A 47 -0.07 -1.07 -7.89
CA THR A 47 -0.78 -0.96 -9.16
C THR A 47 -1.28 0.46 -9.44
N GLY A 48 -1.76 0.65 -10.68
CA GLY A 48 -2.40 1.91 -11.09
C GLY A 48 -3.78 2.18 -10.45
N ILE A 49 -4.39 1.26 -9.69
CA ILE A 49 -5.81 1.36 -9.35
C ILE A 49 -6.14 2.51 -8.38
N CYS A 50 -5.24 2.86 -7.46
CA CYS A 50 -5.49 3.96 -6.53
C CYS A 50 -5.13 5.33 -7.11
N ARG A 51 -3.92 5.47 -7.66
CA ARG A 51 -3.32 6.75 -8.05
C ARG A 51 -3.19 6.97 -9.57
N GLY A 52 -3.60 6.02 -10.39
CA GLY A 52 -3.49 6.08 -11.84
C GLY A 52 -2.06 6.40 -12.30
N ALA A 53 -1.92 7.37 -13.20
CA ALA A 53 -0.64 7.84 -13.73
C ALA A 53 0.35 8.40 -12.68
N LYS A 54 -0.10 8.74 -11.46
CA LYS A 54 0.74 9.51 -10.51
C LYS A 54 1.83 8.70 -9.83
N PHE A 55 1.74 7.37 -9.83
CA PHE A 55 2.67 6.55 -9.07
C PHE A 55 3.15 5.28 -9.79
N ALA A 56 2.36 4.20 -9.84
CA ALA A 56 2.83 2.92 -10.37
C ALA A 56 3.50 3.02 -11.75
N PRO A 57 3.00 3.83 -12.72
CA PRO A 57 3.68 3.97 -14.01
C PRO A 57 5.08 4.59 -13.95
N ARG A 58 5.43 5.31 -12.87
CA ARG A 58 6.76 5.94 -12.67
C ARG A 58 7.80 4.99 -12.09
N LEU A 59 7.40 3.81 -11.60
CA LEU A 59 8.30 2.86 -10.95
C LEU A 59 8.91 1.90 -11.98
N SER A 60 10.18 1.59 -11.78
CA SER A 60 10.95 0.62 -12.55
C SER A 60 11.42 -0.52 -11.66
N VAL A 61 11.90 -1.61 -12.27
CA VAL A 61 12.58 -2.68 -11.52
C VAL A 61 13.76 -2.09 -10.73
N SER A 62 13.98 -2.62 -9.53
CA SER A 62 14.96 -2.16 -8.54
C SER A 62 14.65 -0.80 -7.88
N ASP A 63 13.51 -0.17 -8.16
CA ASP A 63 13.05 0.96 -7.34
C ASP A 63 12.56 0.47 -5.97
N THR A 64 12.89 1.24 -4.93
CA THR A 64 12.46 1.00 -3.56
C THR A 64 11.35 1.99 -3.18
N VAL A 65 10.33 1.50 -2.50
CA VAL A 65 9.16 2.26 -2.08
C VAL A 65 8.97 2.09 -0.57
N VAL A 66 9.02 3.20 0.15
CA VAL A 66 8.74 3.26 1.57
C VAL A 66 7.28 3.63 1.80
N TYR A 67 6.55 2.79 2.55
CA TYR A 67 5.14 2.96 2.85
C TYR A 67 4.91 3.42 4.28
N LEU A 68 4.40 4.64 4.39
CA LEU A 68 3.83 5.17 5.62
C LEU A 68 2.31 5.08 5.60
N THR A 69 1.65 4.97 6.75
CA THR A 69 0.23 5.30 6.82
C THR A 69 0.04 6.81 6.60
N VAL A 70 -1.17 7.29 6.32
CA VAL A 70 -1.50 8.72 6.50
C VAL A 70 -1.32 9.13 7.97
N LYS A 71 -1.16 10.43 8.25
CA LYS A 71 -1.14 10.93 9.63
C LYS A 71 -2.47 10.62 10.32
N GLY A 72 -2.43 9.97 11.47
CA GLY A 72 -3.62 9.57 12.22
C GLY A 72 -3.35 9.39 13.71
N LYS A 73 -4.43 9.37 14.50
CA LYS A 73 -4.40 8.96 15.90
C LYS A 73 -4.64 7.45 15.96
N TYR A 74 -3.57 6.69 15.80
CA TYR A 74 -3.60 5.23 15.90
C TYR A 74 -3.63 4.80 17.38
N PRO A 75 -3.99 3.53 17.68
CA PRO A 75 -4.03 3.02 19.06
C PRO A 75 -2.76 3.37 19.85
N ASP A 76 -2.91 3.56 21.16
CA ASP A 76 -1.81 3.82 22.11
C ASP A 76 -1.12 5.19 22.02
N TYR A 77 -1.50 6.05 21.06
CA TYR A 77 -0.95 7.41 20.95
C TYR A 77 -2.02 8.49 20.96
N ARG A 78 -1.78 9.55 21.74
CA ARG A 78 -2.66 10.74 21.81
C ARG A 78 -2.41 11.72 20.66
N VAL A 79 -1.19 11.73 20.13
CA VAL A 79 -0.74 12.66 19.09
C VAL A 79 -0.77 11.97 17.73
N GLY A 80 -1.19 12.71 16.69
CA GLY A 80 -1.24 12.19 15.33
C GLY A 80 0.16 11.93 14.77
N HIS A 81 0.38 10.74 14.23
CA HIS A 81 1.66 10.28 13.71
C HIS A 81 1.46 9.41 12.46
N TRP A 82 2.54 9.01 11.82
CA TRP A 82 2.57 8.03 10.73
C TRP A 82 3.15 6.72 11.25
N ARG A 83 2.90 5.62 10.56
CA ARG A 83 3.47 4.32 10.86
C ARG A 83 4.21 3.79 9.64
N LEU A 84 5.46 3.37 9.81
CA LEU A 84 6.28 2.78 8.76
C LEU A 84 5.90 1.30 8.64
N THR A 85 5.22 0.94 7.56
CA THR A 85 4.55 -0.36 7.46
C THR A 85 5.23 -1.33 6.52
N ALA A 86 5.88 -0.81 5.49
CA ALA A 86 6.65 -1.63 4.56
C ALA A 86 7.73 -0.83 3.87
N VAL A 87 8.80 -1.53 3.49
CA VAL A 87 9.78 -1.11 2.50
C VAL A 87 9.78 -2.20 1.44
N LEU A 88 9.38 -1.84 0.22
CA LEU A 88 9.20 -2.75 -0.90
C LEU A 88 10.20 -2.43 -2.00
N GLN A 89 10.82 -3.44 -2.60
CA GLN A 89 11.63 -3.26 -3.81
C GLN A 89 10.92 -3.91 -5.00
N VAL A 90 10.80 -3.18 -6.11
CA VAL A 90 10.16 -3.69 -7.33
C VAL A 90 11.06 -4.75 -7.96
N VAL A 91 10.58 -5.98 -8.08
CA VAL A 91 11.32 -7.08 -8.73
C VAL A 91 10.84 -7.33 -10.15
N ASN A 92 9.54 -7.15 -10.39
CA ASN A 92 8.94 -7.31 -11.71
C ASN A 92 7.95 -6.19 -12.01
N ARG A 93 7.97 -5.74 -13.27
CA ARG A 93 6.99 -4.83 -13.83
C ARG A 93 6.26 -5.50 -14.98
N PHE A 94 4.93 -5.42 -14.95
CA PHE A 94 4.04 -5.91 -15.98
C PHE A 94 3.21 -4.77 -16.52
N GLU A 95 2.97 -4.77 -17.83
CA GLU A 95 2.11 -3.78 -18.48
C GLU A 95 0.64 -4.22 -18.48
N SER A 96 0.33 -5.43 -17.98
CA SER A 96 -1.03 -5.91 -17.78
C SER A 96 -1.18 -6.71 -16.48
N HIS A 97 -2.39 -6.68 -15.92
CA HIS A 97 -2.75 -7.54 -14.79
C HIS A 97 -2.82 -9.03 -15.19
N GLY A 98 -3.06 -9.34 -16.47
CA GLY A 98 -3.09 -10.72 -16.98
C GLY A 98 -1.72 -11.38 -16.88
N ASP A 99 -0.69 -10.68 -17.35
CA ASP A 99 0.70 -11.17 -17.31
C ASP A 99 1.19 -11.32 -15.87
N ALA A 100 0.87 -10.35 -15.01
CA ALA A 100 1.15 -10.45 -13.59
C ALA A 100 0.47 -11.70 -12.98
N ALA A 101 -0.82 -11.91 -13.23
CA ALA A 101 -1.53 -13.05 -12.69
C ALA A 101 -0.97 -14.40 -13.18
N ALA A 102 -0.53 -14.49 -14.45
CA ALA A 102 0.16 -15.66 -14.96
C ALA A 102 1.47 -15.90 -14.19
N TRP A 103 2.27 -14.86 -13.99
CA TRP A 103 3.53 -14.94 -13.26
C TRP A 103 3.40 -15.46 -11.82
N TYR A 104 2.37 -15.01 -11.08
CA TYR A 104 2.07 -15.56 -9.73
C TYR A 104 1.66 -17.04 -9.80
N ARG A 105 0.75 -17.39 -10.73
CA ARG A 105 0.22 -18.75 -10.84
C ARG A 105 1.27 -19.77 -11.26
N GLU A 106 2.16 -19.42 -12.19
CA GLU A 106 3.29 -20.26 -12.61
C GLU A 106 4.23 -20.61 -11.46
N ARG A 107 4.25 -19.78 -10.42
CA ARG A 107 5.03 -19.98 -9.19
C ARG A 107 4.24 -20.67 -8.07
N GLY A 108 3.01 -21.09 -8.34
CA GLY A 108 2.11 -21.67 -7.33
C GLY A 108 1.67 -20.67 -6.26
N LEU A 109 1.72 -19.36 -6.55
CA LEU A 109 1.36 -18.31 -5.60
C LEU A 109 -0.07 -17.83 -5.81
N GLU A 110 -0.70 -17.41 -4.71
CA GLU A 110 -1.96 -16.68 -4.78
C GLU A 110 -1.78 -15.34 -5.49
N VAL A 111 -2.78 -14.99 -6.30
CA VAL A 111 -2.79 -13.72 -7.03
C VAL A 111 -3.21 -12.59 -6.06
N PRO A 112 -2.44 -11.49 -5.95
CA PRO A 112 -2.77 -10.37 -5.06
C PRO A 112 -4.17 -9.80 -5.32
N ARG A 113 -4.86 -9.32 -4.29
CA ARG A 113 -6.25 -8.83 -4.37
C ARG A 113 -6.43 -7.62 -5.27
N ASN A 114 -5.41 -6.77 -5.40
CA ASN A 114 -5.41 -5.66 -6.38
C ASN A 114 -5.14 -6.10 -7.82
N CYS A 115 -4.88 -7.39 -8.08
CA CYS A 115 -4.75 -7.90 -9.44
C CYS A 115 -6.14 -8.14 -10.05
N MET A 116 -6.57 -7.25 -10.95
CA MET A 116 -7.92 -7.22 -11.51
C MET A 116 -8.11 -8.19 -12.69
N VAL A 117 -8.05 -9.49 -12.41
CA VAL A 117 -8.31 -10.57 -13.39
C VAL A 117 -9.59 -11.35 -13.06
N PRO A 118 -10.19 -12.05 -14.05
CA PRO A 118 -11.27 -13.01 -13.77
C PRO A 118 -10.87 -14.02 -12.70
N GLY A 119 -11.81 -14.37 -11.82
CA GLY A 119 -11.57 -15.29 -10.70
C GLY A 119 -10.93 -14.66 -9.46
N ASN A 120 -10.54 -13.38 -9.49
CA ASN A 120 -10.02 -12.67 -8.31
C ASN A 120 -11.01 -11.56 -7.88
N PRO A 121 -11.99 -11.85 -7.00
CA PRO A 121 -13.01 -10.88 -6.59
C PRO A 121 -12.44 -9.82 -5.61
N PRO A 122 -13.09 -8.65 -5.49
CA PRO A 122 -12.75 -7.69 -4.43
C PRO A 122 -13.15 -8.26 -3.05
N LEU A 123 -12.55 -7.72 -1.99
CA LEU A 123 -12.95 -8.05 -0.63
C LEU A 123 -14.40 -7.62 -0.35
N PRO A 124 -15.18 -8.41 0.41
CA PRO A 124 -16.48 -8.00 0.92
C PRO A 124 -16.43 -6.66 1.66
N MET A 125 -17.52 -5.89 1.61
CA MET A 125 -17.55 -4.53 2.18
C MET A 125 -17.19 -4.48 3.67
N ASP A 126 -17.59 -5.50 4.43
CA ASP A 126 -17.35 -5.62 5.86
C ASP A 126 -15.92 -6.04 6.23
N GLN A 127 -15.06 -6.29 5.24
CA GLN A 127 -13.61 -6.48 5.41
C GLN A 127 -12.80 -5.22 5.02
N THR A 128 -13.49 -4.10 4.80
CA THR A 128 -12.91 -2.81 4.39
C THR A 128 -13.25 -1.70 5.38
N ALA A 129 -12.63 -0.53 5.24
CA ALA A 129 -13.01 0.66 6.03
C ALA A 129 -14.12 1.50 5.37
N ASN A 130 -14.56 1.14 4.15
CA ASN A 130 -15.43 1.91 3.26
C ASN A 130 -15.25 3.44 3.36
N PRO A 131 -14.09 3.98 2.95
CA PRO A 131 -13.78 5.39 3.13
C PRO A 131 -14.50 6.33 2.14
N HIS A 132 -15.27 5.79 1.18
CA HIS A 132 -15.72 6.52 -0.01
C HIS A 132 -17.25 6.59 -0.20
N ASN A 133 -18.05 6.23 0.82
CA ASN A 133 -19.51 6.16 0.73
C ASN A 133 -20.02 5.38 -0.50
N TYR A 134 -19.26 4.39 -0.96
CA TYR A 134 -19.77 3.48 -1.98
C TYR A 134 -20.91 2.68 -1.36
N SER A 135 -22.06 2.65 -2.04
CA SER A 135 -23.24 1.93 -1.55
C SER A 135 -23.02 0.41 -1.54
N ASN A 136 -22.12 -0.11 -2.39
CA ASN A 136 -21.69 -1.51 -2.36
C ASN A 136 -20.31 -1.71 -3.01
N VAL A 137 -19.72 -2.89 -2.80
CA VAL A 137 -18.40 -3.25 -3.30
C VAL A 137 -18.34 -3.32 -4.84
N ARG A 138 -19.44 -3.66 -5.51
CA ARG A 138 -19.45 -3.79 -6.98
C ARG A 138 -19.22 -2.43 -7.65
N ILE A 139 -19.83 -1.37 -7.13
CA ILE A 139 -19.63 0.00 -7.63
C ILE A 139 -18.18 0.45 -7.40
N TRP A 140 -17.64 0.16 -6.21
CA TRP A 140 -16.24 0.49 -5.91
C TRP A 140 -15.27 -0.26 -6.84
N ASP A 141 -15.45 -1.57 -7.00
CA ASP A 141 -14.64 -2.41 -7.89
C ASP A 141 -14.74 -1.93 -9.34
N ALA A 142 -15.91 -1.52 -9.81
CA ALA A 142 -16.10 -0.98 -11.16
C ALA A 142 -15.28 0.31 -11.39
N VAL A 143 -15.15 1.17 -10.37
CA VAL A 143 -14.27 2.36 -10.46
C VAL A 143 -12.81 1.94 -10.64
N TYR A 144 -12.34 0.93 -9.92
CA TYR A 144 -10.98 0.41 -10.09
C TYR A 144 -10.79 -0.25 -11.46
N ARG A 145 -11.76 -1.03 -11.96
CA ARG A 145 -11.71 -1.61 -13.32
C ARG A 145 -11.54 -0.54 -14.40
N ARG A 146 -12.30 0.56 -14.30
CA ARG A 146 -12.18 1.70 -15.23
C ARG A 146 -10.82 2.38 -15.16
N ARG A 147 -10.13 2.33 -14.00
CA ARG A 147 -8.77 2.86 -13.87
C ARG A 147 -7.75 1.91 -14.48
N VAL A 148 -7.87 0.60 -14.26
CA VAL A 148 -7.01 -0.42 -14.89
C VAL A 148 -7.05 -0.32 -16.41
N SER A 149 -8.22 -0.06 -17.00
CA SER A 149 -8.33 0.09 -18.47
C SER A 149 -7.56 1.30 -19.03
N LYS A 150 -7.06 2.20 -18.17
CA LYS A 150 -6.22 3.36 -18.54
C LYS A 150 -4.79 3.25 -17.99
N HIS A 151 -4.62 2.53 -16.89
CA HIS A 151 -3.39 2.40 -16.12
C HIS A 151 -3.25 0.95 -15.67
N SER A 152 -2.85 0.09 -16.61
CA SER A 152 -2.78 -1.37 -16.44
C SER A 152 -1.49 -1.86 -15.77
N VAL A 153 -0.56 -0.95 -15.47
CA VAL A 153 0.72 -1.24 -14.84
C VAL A 153 0.51 -1.98 -13.52
N PHE A 154 1.19 -3.10 -13.40
CA PHE A 154 1.24 -3.94 -12.20
C PHE A 154 2.70 -4.19 -11.82
N LEU A 155 3.02 -4.03 -10.55
CA LEU A 155 4.36 -4.22 -10.03
C LEU A 155 4.29 -5.31 -8.97
N ALA A 156 5.11 -6.34 -9.12
CA ALA A 156 5.38 -7.30 -8.06
C ALA A 156 6.67 -6.87 -7.35
N CYS A 157 6.64 -6.87 -6.03
CA CYS A 157 7.71 -6.40 -5.19
C CYS A 157 8.17 -7.52 -4.25
N GLU A 158 9.43 -7.51 -3.88
CA GLU A 158 9.89 -8.16 -2.67
C GLU A 158 9.70 -7.22 -1.47
N SER A 159 9.58 -7.81 -0.28
CA SER A 159 9.48 -7.07 0.97
C SER A 159 10.84 -7.07 1.66
N LEU A 160 11.49 -5.89 1.70
CA LEU A 160 12.68 -5.68 2.52
C LEU A 160 12.29 -5.54 3.99
N PHE A 161 11.15 -4.90 4.24
CA PHE A 161 10.52 -4.80 5.56
C PHE A 161 9.00 -4.83 5.42
N ARG A 162 8.31 -5.47 6.36
CA ARG A 162 6.84 -5.46 6.48
C ARG A 162 6.41 -5.76 7.91
N GLU A 163 5.71 -4.82 8.53
CA GLU A 163 5.08 -4.98 9.85
C GLU A 163 3.68 -4.35 9.81
N LEU A 164 2.64 -5.19 9.98
CA LEU A 164 1.24 -4.81 9.78
C LEU A 164 0.41 -4.83 11.07
N HIS A 165 1.00 -5.22 12.20
CA HIS A 165 0.40 -5.25 13.52
C HIS A 165 0.92 -4.13 14.41
N ASP A 166 2.24 -3.99 14.52
CA ASP A 166 2.89 -2.95 15.35
C ASP A 166 4.03 -2.21 14.63
N PRO A 167 3.76 -1.52 13.50
CA PRO A 167 4.80 -0.86 12.70
C PRO A 167 5.52 0.27 13.43
N PRO A 168 6.80 0.56 13.17
CA PRO A 168 7.50 1.69 13.80
C PRO A 168 6.77 3.04 13.64
N VAL A 169 6.81 3.85 14.69
CA VAL A 169 6.25 5.21 14.68
C VAL A 169 7.16 6.16 13.92
N VAL A 170 6.56 6.99 13.09
CA VAL A 170 7.20 8.14 12.44
C VAL A 170 6.48 9.39 12.90
N THR A 171 7.17 10.26 13.65
CA THR A 171 6.60 11.50 14.18
C THR A 171 6.76 12.68 13.22
N SER A 172 6.17 13.83 13.57
CA SER A 172 6.36 15.04 12.75
C SER A 172 7.77 15.59 12.90
N GLU A 173 8.33 15.48 14.10
CA GLU A 173 9.67 15.91 14.48
C GLU A 173 10.72 15.16 13.67
N MET A 174 10.60 13.83 13.56
CA MET A 174 11.49 12.99 12.75
C MET A 174 11.45 13.39 11.26
N LEU A 175 10.24 13.60 10.70
CA LEU A 175 10.12 14.02 9.31
C LEU A 175 10.69 15.43 9.09
N MET A 176 10.46 16.36 10.02
CA MET A 176 11.04 17.70 9.95
C MET A 176 12.57 17.65 10.00
N GLU A 177 13.15 16.80 10.85
CA GLU A 177 14.59 16.60 10.97
C GLU A 177 15.19 16.01 9.68
N TRP A 178 14.62 14.93 9.15
CA TRP A 178 15.23 14.21 8.02
C TRP A 178 14.93 14.83 6.65
N PHE A 179 13.78 15.50 6.51
CA PHE A 179 13.33 16.07 5.24
C PHE A 179 13.36 17.60 5.21
N GLY A 180 13.56 18.27 6.35
CA GLY A 180 13.40 19.72 6.49
C GLY A 180 11.93 20.20 6.40
N ARG A 181 10.99 19.27 6.18
CA ARG A 181 9.56 19.53 6.00
C ARG A 181 8.76 18.22 6.13
N ILE A 182 7.45 18.31 6.31
CA ILE A 182 6.58 17.14 6.12
C ILE A 182 6.36 16.93 4.61
N PRO A 183 6.79 15.80 4.01
CA PRO A 183 6.66 15.58 2.58
C PRO A 183 5.21 15.36 2.15
N GLY A 184 4.79 16.02 1.07
CA GLY A 184 3.53 15.73 0.40
C GLY A 184 3.61 14.40 -0.37
N THR A 185 2.62 13.53 -0.21
CA THR A 185 2.64 12.16 -0.78
C THR A 185 1.44 11.86 -1.70
N GLN A 186 0.70 12.89 -2.12
CA GLN A 186 -0.39 12.75 -3.10
C GLN A 186 0.13 12.27 -4.47
N THR A 187 1.24 12.87 -4.91
CA THR A 187 2.12 12.36 -5.97
C THR A 187 3.40 11.92 -5.28
N PRO A 188 3.63 10.61 -5.06
CA PRO A 188 4.76 10.14 -4.27
C PRO A 188 6.10 10.74 -4.74
N PRO A 189 6.83 11.44 -3.86
CA PRO A 189 8.09 12.07 -4.23
C PRO A 189 9.22 11.04 -4.29
N LEU A 190 10.24 11.37 -5.07
CA LEU A 190 11.57 10.79 -4.88
C LEU A 190 12.14 11.31 -3.57
N ILE A 191 12.85 10.44 -2.85
CA ILE A 191 13.57 10.78 -1.63
C ILE A 191 15.07 10.51 -1.82
N SER A 192 15.92 11.27 -1.13
CA SER A 192 17.37 11.05 -1.19
C SER A 192 17.76 9.76 -0.47
N ASP A 193 18.95 9.24 -0.77
CA ASP A 193 19.46 8.05 -0.07
C ASP A 193 19.60 8.27 1.43
N GLN A 194 19.91 9.50 1.86
CA GLN A 194 19.95 9.84 3.28
C GLN A 194 18.56 9.77 3.92
N GLN A 195 17.53 10.30 3.26
CA GLN A 195 16.14 10.22 3.73
C GLN A 195 15.65 8.77 3.77
N TYR A 196 16.02 7.98 2.77
CA TYR A 196 15.75 6.54 2.75
C TYR A 196 16.43 5.84 3.94
N ARG A 197 17.73 6.06 4.17
CA ARG A 197 18.47 5.45 5.28
C ARG A 197 17.84 5.77 6.64
N CYS A 198 17.42 7.01 6.89
CA CYS A 198 16.74 7.36 8.13
C CYS A 198 15.45 6.56 8.36
N LEU A 199 14.68 6.31 7.30
CA LEU A 199 13.47 5.48 7.37
C LEU A 199 13.80 3.99 7.49
N ALA A 200 14.79 3.50 6.73
CA ALA A 200 15.23 2.11 6.73
C ALA A 200 15.82 1.67 8.08
N ALA A 201 16.52 2.58 8.77
CA ALA A 201 17.03 2.35 10.12
C ALA A 201 15.91 2.06 11.14
N LEU A 202 14.74 2.70 11.02
CA LEU A 202 13.58 2.37 11.87
C LEU A 202 13.06 0.95 11.63
N ALA A 203 13.26 0.43 10.43
CA ALA A 203 12.85 -0.89 10.00
C ALA A 203 13.94 -1.96 10.27
N GLY A 204 15.11 -1.58 10.77
CA GLY A 204 16.23 -2.48 11.04
C GLY A 204 16.85 -3.10 9.79
N ILE A 205 16.75 -2.42 8.64
CA ILE A 205 17.26 -2.87 7.33
C ILE A 205 18.28 -1.88 6.78
N GLU A 206 19.51 -1.92 7.30
CA GLU A 206 20.65 -1.13 6.81
C GLU A 206 21.45 -1.87 5.73
#